data_AF-A0A653DL42-F1
#
_entry.id   AF-A0A653DL42-F1
#
_cell.length_a   1.000
_cell.length_b   1.000
_cell.length_c   1.000
_cell.angle_alpha   90.00
_cell.angle_beta   90.00
_cell.angle_gamma   90.00
#
_symmetry.space_group_name_H-M   'P 1'
#
loop_
_entity.id
_entity.type
_entity.pdbx_description
1 polymer ?
#
loop_
_entity_poly.entity_id
_entity_poly.type
_entity_poly.pdbx_seq_one_letter_code
_entity_poly.pdbx_strand_id
1 'polypeptide(L)'
;MAMSENLTTLGELADIQLEDEENNETLQRIVVAVERNYPEGWREWKVLDVPKEDLVGKKPDSNILNKLRYALPTVDLIKAFDEDAHSISEEAFKDMKLSLLEWPFTRALIIYPVTLGIKIRGSAARYELFSAAVDDVKRRVVSREDVNRILRGEHTETYERKRRSTS
;
A
#
# COMPACT_ATOMS: atom_id res chain seq x y z
N MET A 1 -6.67 26.37 11.54
CA MET A 1 -6.99 25.40 12.60
C MET A 1 -5.93 24.32 12.56
N ALA A 2 -5.24 24.09 13.68
CA ALA A 2 -3.98 23.37 13.75
C ALA A 2 -4.17 21.86 13.46
N MET A 3 -3.55 21.35 12.39
CA MET A 3 -3.45 19.92 12.09
C MET A 3 -2.34 19.26 12.93
N SER A 4 -2.34 19.47 14.25
CA SER A 4 -1.26 19.04 15.13
C SER A 4 -1.52 17.76 15.91
N GLU A 5 -2.71 17.14 15.83
CA GLU A 5 -3.08 16.05 16.74
C GLU A 5 -2.87 14.62 16.19
N ASN A 6 -2.50 14.43 14.91
CA ASN A 6 -2.39 13.09 14.32
C ASN A 6 -1.00 12.76 13.73
N LEU A 7 0.06 13.51 14.08
CA LEU A 7 1.41 13.22 13.58
C LEU A 7 2.00 12.03 14.36
N THR A 8 2.34 10.97 13.63
CA THR A 8 2.94 9.74 14.14
C THR A 8 4.03 9.25 13.19
N THR A 9 4.60 8.07 13.46
CA THR A 9 5.58 7.40 12.62
C THR A 9 5.02 6.11 12.02
N LEU A 10 5.56 5.65 10.90
CA LEU A 10 5.18 4.34 10.35
C LEU A 10 5.48 3.19 11.32
N GLY A 11 6.53 3.30 12.13
CA GLY A 11 6.87 2.31 13.15
C GLY A 11 5.82 2.21 14.23
N GLU A 12 5.39 3.35 14.79
CA GLU A 12 4.31 3.39 15.78
C GLU A 12 3.01 2.76 15.24
N LEU A 13 2.67 3.05 13.98
CA LEU A 13 1.50 2.43 13.35
C LEU A 13 1.67 0.93 13.12
N ALA A 14 2.87 0.46 12.81
CA ALA A 14 3.17 -0.95 12.60
C ALA A 14 3.10 -1.79 13.89
N ASP A 15 3.31 -1.15 15.05
CA ASP A 15 3.28 -1.81 16.36
C ASP A 15 1.86 -1.90 16.96
N ILE A 16 0.86 -1.30 16.31
CA ILE A 16 -0.54 -1.38 16.74
C ILE A 16 -1.03 -2.83 16.65
N GLN A 17 -1.55 -3.32 17.77
CA GLN A 17 -2.28 -4.58 17.85
C GLN A 17 -3.76 -4.34 17.56
N LEU A 18 -4.30 -5.08 16.61
CA LEU A 18 -5.73 -5.18 16.32
C LEU A 18 -6.41 -6.10 17.34
N GLU A 19 -7.73 -6.01 17.47
CA GLU A 19 -8.50 -6.87 18.38
C GLU A 19 -8.62 -8.31 17.86
N ASP A 20 -8.60 -8.48 16.54
CA ASP A 20 -8.77 -9.76 15.87
C ASP A 20 -7.41 -10.39 15.54
N GLU A 21 -7.22 -11.64 15.96
CA GLU A 21 -5.95 -12.37 15.85
C GLU A 21 -5.55 -12.65 14.40
N GLU A 22 -6.50 -13.06 13.55
CA GLU A 22 -6.25 -13.34 12.13
C GLU A 22 -5.84 -12.07 11.37
N ASN A 23 -6.52 -10.95 11.64
CA ASN A 23 -6.13 -9.65 11.08
C ASN A 23 -4.77 -9.19 11.60
N ASN A 24 -4.41 -9.49 12.86
CA ASN A 24 -3.07 -9.22 13.38
C ASN A 24 -2.00 -10.02 12.65
N GLU A 25 -2.20 -11.32 12.44
CA GLU A 25 -1.26 -12.16 11.68
C GLU A 25 -1.06 -11.61 10.26
N THR A 26 -2.16 -11.25 9.60
CA THR A 26 -2.12 -10.63 8.26
C THR A 26 -1.35 -9.31 8.30
N LEU A 27 -1.61 -8.44 9.28
CA LEU A 27 -0.91 -7.17 9.44
C LEU A 27 0.59 -7.39 9.69
N GLN A 28 0.97 -8.37 10.50
CA GLN A 28 2.38 -8.70 10.75
C GLN A 28 3.08 -9.21 9.48
N ARG A 29 2.43 -10.04 8.65
CA ARG A 29 2.97 -10.42 7.34
C ARG A 29 3.19 -9.21 6.44
N ILE A 30 2.29 -8.22 6.49
CA ILE A 30 2.43 -6.96 5.75
C ILE A 30 3.60 -6.13 6.28
N VAL A 31 3.78 -6.04 7.61
CA VAL A 31 4.94 -5.35 8.22
C VAL A 31 6.24 -5.99 7.77
N VAL A 32 6.33 -7.33 7.80
CA VAL A 32 7.50 -8.07 7.29
C VAL A 32 7.73 -7.79 5.80
N ALA A 33 6.67 -7.69 5.00
CA ALA A 33 6.79 -7.30 3.61
C ALA A 33 7.33 -5.87 3.45
N VAL A 34 6.92 -4.92 4.30
CA VAL A 34 7.48 -3.57 4.31
C VAL A 34 8.97 -3.62 4.67
N GLU A 35 9.36 -4.31 5.74
CA GLU A 35 10.75 -4.40 6.20
C GLU A 35 11.70 -4.96 5.14
N ARG A 36 11.25 -5.93 4.34
CA ARG A 36 12.05 -6.51 3.25
C ARG A 36 12.21 -5.58 2.05
N ASN A 37 11.28 -4.66 1.87
CA ASN A 37 11.15 -3.87 0.64
C ASN A 37 11.53 -2.40 0.82
N TYR A 38 11.59 -1.90 2.05
CA TYR A 38 11.82 -0.51 2.38
C TYR A 38 13.27 -0.30 2.82
N PRO A 39 13.82 0.91 2.63
CA PRO A 39 15.15 1.23 3.13
C PRO A 39 15.17 1.26 4.67
N GLU A 40 16.38 1.18 5.24
CA GLU A 40 16.61 1.37 6.67
C GLU A 40 16.05 2.74 7.14
N GLY A 41 15.55 2.78 8.38
CA GLY A 41 14.96 3.99 8.96
C GLY A 41 13.49 4.24 8.55
N TRP A 42 12.85 3.35 7.78
CA TRP A 42 11.44 3.51 7.39
C TRP A 42 10.48 3.67 8.58
N ARG A 43 10.80 3.04 9.71
CA ARG A 43 10.00 3.12 10.94
C ARG A 43 9.90 4.56 11.47
N GLU A 44 10.89 5.41 11.20
CA GLU A 44 10.92 6.81 11.66
C GLU A 44 10.16 7.77 10.72
N TRP A 45 9.64 7.27 9.60
CA TRP A 45 8.97 8.10 8.62
C TRP A 45 7.67 8.68 9.17
N LYS A 46 7.62 10.01 9.20
CA LYS A 46 6.49 10.75 9.74
C LYS A 46 5.29 10.71 8.79
N VAL A 47 4.14 10.35 9.34
CA VAL A 47 2.86 10.31 8.65
C VAL A 47 1.77 10.91 9.54
N LEU A 48 0.67 11.31 8.93
CA LEU A 48 -0.55 11.64 9.62
C LEU A 48 -1.42 10.39 9.70
N ASP A 49 -1.86 10.01 10.90
CA ASP A 49 -2.92 9.02 11.05
C ASP A 49 -4.25 9.66 10.66
N VAL A 50 -4.60 9.49 9.39
CA VAL A 50 -5.84 10.02 8.82
C VAL A 50 -6.87 8.89 8.84
N PRO A 51 -8.04 9.10 9.46
CA PRO A 51 -9.08 8.08 9.49
C PRO A 51 -9.62 7.79 8.08
N LYS A 52 -10.13 6.58 7.87
CA LYS A 52 -10.66 6.11 6.58
C LYS A 52 -11.70 7.07 6.00
N GLU A 53 -12.58 7.58 6.85
CA GLU A 53 -13.69 8.47 6.47
C GLU A 53 -13.18 9.76 5.84
N ASP A 54 -12.05 10.25 6.32
CA ASP A 54 -11.42 11.45 5.80
C ASP A 54 -10.62 11.18 4.52
N LEU A 55 -10.16 9.95 4.29
CA LEU A 55 -9.46 9.58 3.05
C LEU A 55 -10.42 9.28 1.91
N VAL A 56 -11.42 8.44 2.16
CA VAL A 56 -12.25 7.83 1.11
C VAL A 56 -13.76 7.89 1.41
N GLY A 57 -14.17 8.50 2.51
CA GLY A 57 -15.56 8.53 2.96
C GLY A 57 -15.97 7.27 3.72
N LYS A 58 -17.17 7.29 4.30
CA LYS A 58 -17.72 6.17 5.10
C LYS A 58 -17.97 4.90 4.29
N LYS A 59 -18.25 5.05 2.99
CA LYS A 59 -18.54 3.95 2.06
C LYS A 59 -17.76 4.21 0.78
N PRO A 60 -16.49 3.78 0.70
CA PRO A 60 -15.70 3.93 -0.51
C PRO A 60 -16.37 3.18 -1.68
N ASP A 61 -16.55 3.86 -2.80
CA ASP A 61 -17.09 3.25 -4.01
C ASP A 61 -16.06 2.38 -4.75
N SER A 62 -16.52 1.60 -5.72
CA SER A 62 -15.61 0.76 -6.51
C SER A 62 -14.58 1.56 -7.33
N ASN A 63 -14.89 2.81 -7.71
CA ASN A 63 -13.96 3.62 -8.51
C ASN A 63 -12.76 4.07 -7.69
N ILE A 64 -12.96 4.44 -6.42
CA ILE A 64 -11.86 4.79 -5.53
C ILE A 64 -11.03 3.55 -5.17
N LEU A 65 -11.67 2.42 -4.85
CA LEU A 65 -10.99 1.15 -4.55
C LEU A 65 -10.14 0.65 -5.73
N ASN A 66 -10.66 0.75 -6.96
CA ASN A 66 -9.92 0.35 -8.16
C ASN A 66 -8.67 1.20 -8.40
N LYS A 67 -8.73 2.48 -8.02
CA LYS A 67 -7.60 3.40 -8.12
C LYS A 67 -6.57 3.17 -7.02
N LEU A 68 -6.98 2.84 -5.80
CA LEU A 68 -6.05 2.70 -4.68
C LEU A 68 -4.84 1.82 -5.01
N ARG A 69 -3.65 2.36 -4.68
CA ARG A 69 -2.37 1.66 -4.73
C ARG A 69 -1.64 1.89 -3.42
N TYR A 70 -1.05 0.81 -2.92
CA TYR A 70 -0.24 0.77 -1.71
C TYR A 70 1.22 0.67 -2.13
N ALA A 71 2.12 1.25 -1.35
CA ALA A 71 3.57 1.14 -1.53
C ALA A 71 4.07 -0.23 -1.07
N LEU A 72 3.50 -1.30 -1.61
CA LEU A 72 3.89 -2.67 -1.35
C LEU A 72 3.77 -3.46 -2.65
N PRO A 73 4.69 -4.41 -2.94
CA PRO A 73 4.53 -5.27 -4.10
C PRO A 73 3.17 -5.97 -4.04
N THR A 74 2.42 -5.93 -5.14
CA THR A 74 1.03 -6.42 -5.12
C THR A 74 0.96 -7.93 -4.88
N VAL A 75 1.99 -8.67 -5.29
CA VAL A 75 2.15 -10.10 -5.00
C VAL A 75 2.35 -10.33 -3.50
N ASP A 76 3.26 -9.60 -2.86
CA ASP A 76 3.51 -9.73 -1.42
C ASP A 76 2.27 -9.39 -0.60
N LEU A 77 1.52 -8.38 -1.04
CA LEU A 77 0.27 -7.98 -0.40
C LEU A 77 -0.77 -9.11 -0.46
N ILE A 78 -0.96 -9.73 -1.64
CA ILE A 78 -1.90 -10.86 -1.78
C ILE A 78 -1.45 -12.06 -0.95
N LYS A 79 -0.15 -12.37 -0.96
CA LYS A 79 0.42 -13.45 -0.15
C LYS A 79 0.34 -13.22 1.35
N ALA A 80 0.19 -11.98 1.80
CA ALA A 80 -0.04 -11.70 3.20
C ALA A 80 -1.44 -12.13 3.68
N PHE A 81 -2.45 -12.06 2.80
CA PHE A 81 -3.80 -12.53 3.07
C PHE A 81 -3.97 -14.03 2.83
N ASP A 82 -3.31 -14.56 1.79
CA ASP A 82 -3.33 -15.99 1.45
C ASP A 82 -1.97 -16.41 0.89
N GLU A 83 -1.17 -17.08 1.71
CA GLU A 83 0.21 -17.48 1.39
C GLU A 83 0.27 -18.42 0.17
N ASP A 84 -0.78 -19.21 -0.03
CA ASP A 84 -0.93 -20.19 -1.10
C ASP A 84 -1.75 -19.64 -2.29
N ALA A 85 -1.98 -18.34 -2.35
CA ALA A 85 -2.74 -17.72 -3.44
C ALA A 85 -2.05 -17.93 -4.79
N HIS A 86 -2.74 -18.64 -5.70
CA HIS A 86 -2.33 -18.79 -7.10
C HIS A 86 -3.07 -17.82 -8.03
N SER A 87 -4.15 -17.20 -7.55
CA SER A 87 -4.87 -16.13 -8.23
C SER A 87 -5.83 -15.43 -7.27
N ILE A 88 -6.24 -14.21 -7.60
CA ILE A 88 -7.25 -13.45 -6.86
C ILE A 88 -8.38 -12.98 -7.79
N SER A 89 -9.62 -13.11 -7.32
CA SER A 89 -10.81 -12.58 -7.99
C SER A 89 -10.89 -11.05 -7.82
N GLU A 90 -11.72 -10.37 -8.61
CA GLU A 90 -11.92 -8.93 -8.44
C GLU A 90 -12.59 -8.59 -7.10
N GLU A 91 -13.56 -9.42 -6.68
CA GLU A 91 -14.27 -9.28 -5.41
C GLU A 91 -13.30 -9.41 -4.23
N ALA A 92 -12.53 -10.51 -4.15
CA ALA A 92 -11.55 -10.70 -3.10
C ALA A 92 -10.48 -9.60 -3.09
N PHE A 93 -10.06 -9.10 -4.26
CA PHE A 93 -9.11 -8.00 -4.34
C PHE A 93 -9.70 -6.66 -3.82
N LYS A 94 -11.00 -6.44 -3.98
CA LYS A 94 -11.70 -5.28 -3.43
C LYS A 94 -11.89 -5.42 -1.92
N ASP A 95 -12.28 -6.59 -1.44
CA ASP A 95 -12.45 -6.87 -0.01
C ASP A 95 -11.12 -6.73 0.73
N MET A 96 -10.04 -7.24 0.16
CA MET A 96 -8.68 -7.03 0.67
C MET A 96 -8.38 -5.53 0.84
N LYS A 97 -8.68 -4.69 -0.16
CA LYS A 97 -8.47 -3.24 -0.06
C LYS A 97 -9.35 -2.57 0.98
N LEU A 98 -10.56 -3.08 1.22
CA LEU A 98 -11.42 -2.60 2.29
C LEU A 98 -10.79 -2.90 3.65
N SER A 99 -10.31 -4.12 3.88
CA SER A 99 -9.59 -4.48 5.12
C SER A 99 -8.35 -3.59 5.33
N LEU A 100 -7.56 -3.36 4.29
CA LEU A 100 -6.40 -2.46 4.34
C LEU A 100 -6.75 -1.00 4.64
N LEU A 101 -7.98 -0.56 4.42
CA LEU A 101 -8.41 0.80 4.80
C LEU A 101 -8.77 0.88 6.28
N GLU A 102 -9.12 -0.22 6.93
CA GLU A 102 -9.45 -0.24 8.36
C GLU A 102 -8.19 -0.12 9.23
N TRP A 103 -7.04 -0.62 8.78
CA TRP A 103 -5.81 -0.60 9.59
C TRP A 103 -4.99 0.68 9.39
N PRO A 104 -4.62 1.40 10.47
CA PRO A 104 -3.84 2.64 10.39
C PRO A 104 -2.53 2.51 9.62
N PHE A 105 -1.78 1.44 9.88
CA PHE A 105 -0.52 1.18 9.20
C PHE A 105 -0.69 1.10 7.68
N THR A 106 -1.65 0.32 7.20
CA THR A 106 -1.84 0.10 5.76
C THR A 106 -2.45 1.30 5.06
N ARG A 107 -3.30 2.10 5.75
CA ARG A 107 -3.69 3.43 5.25
C ARG A 107 -2.45 4.30 5.01
N ALA A 108 -1.49 4.26 5.92
CA ALA A 108 -0.27 5.05 5.78
C ALA A 108 0.58 4.65 4.56
N LEU A 109 0.39 3.45 4.01
CA LEU A 109 1.12 2.97 2.82
C LEU A 109 0.48 3.41 1.49
N ILE A 110 -0.65 4.12 1.48
CA ILE A 110 -1.31 4.56 0.24
C ILE A 110 -0.44 5.58 -0.52
N ILE A 111 -0.20 5.30 -1.80
CA ILE A 111 0.59 6.16 -2.71
C ILE A 111 -0.23 6.73 -3.87
N TYR A 112 -1.36 6.10 -4.20
CA TYR A 112 -2.26 6.59 -5.22
C TYR A 112 -3.72 6.41 -4.78
N PRO A 113 -4.62 7.39 -5.04
CA PRO A 113 -4.38 8.68 -5.70
C PRO A 113 -3.37 9.60 -4.98
N VAL A 114 -2.64 10.41 -5.76
CA VAL A 114 -1.59 11.33 -5.25
C VAL A 114 -2.14 12.25 -4.16
N THR A 115 -3.39 12.72 -4.32
CA THR A 115 -4.07 13.56 -3.35
C THR A 115 -4.19 12.91 -1.97
N LEU A 116 -4.46 11.59 -1.92
CA LEU A 116 -4.51 10.84 -0.65
C LEU A 116 -3.12 10.68 -0.07
N GLY A 117 -2.13 10.32 -0.90
CA GLY A 117 -0.74 10.22 -0.47
C GLY A 117 -0.22 11.52 0.15
N ILE A 118 -0.51 12.67 -0.49
CA ILE A 118 -0.17 14.00 0.06
C ILE A 118 -0.86 14.25 1.39
N LYS A 119 -2.16 13.92 1.49
CA LYS A 119 -2.94 14.10 2.73
C LYS A 119 -2.34 13.30 3.89
N ILE A 120 -1.96 12.05 3.66
CA ILE A 120 -1.33 11.18 4.68
C ILE A 120 0.06 11.67 5.05
N ARG A 121 0.83 12.23 4.11
CA ARG A 121 2.19 12.73 4.37
C ARG A 121 2.21 14.15 4.94
N GLY A 122 1.07 14.84 4.91
CA GLY A 122 0.88 16.22 5.36
C GLY A 122 1.41 17.30 4.41
N SER A 123 2.21 16.94 3.39
CA SER A 123 2.64 17.88 2.35
C SER A 123 3.10 17.17 1.08
N ALA A 124 3.09 17.90 -0.03
CA ALA A 124 3.59 17.41 -1.33
C ALA A 124 5.08 17.02 -1.27
N ALA A 125 5.91 17.86 -0.64
CA ALA A 125 7.34 17.60 -0.50
C ALA A 125 7.63 16.30 0.28
N ARG A 126 6.89 16.04 1.37
CA ARG A 126 7.03 14.77 2.13
C ARG A 126 6.55 13.57 1.33
N TYR A 127 5.48 13.74 0.54
CA TYR A 127 5.01 12.71 -0.37
C TYR A 127 6.03 12.38 -1.46
N GLU A 128 6.67 13.38 -2.06
CA GLU A 128 7.70 13.16 -3.09
C GLU A 128 8.91 12.42 -2.52
N LEU A 129 9.40 12.81 -1.35
CA LEU A 129 10.48 12.12 -0.66
C LEU A 129 10.12 10.65 -0.36
N PHE A 130 8.93 10.40 0.18
CA PHE A 130 8.44 9.05 0.41
C PHE A 130 8.36 8.26 -0.91
N SER A 131 7.71 8.84 -1.93
CA SER A 131 7.52 8.20 -3.24
C SER A 131 8.84 7.87 -3.93
N ALA A 132 9.87 8.70 -3.75
CA ALA A 132 11.21 8.45 -4.26
C ALA A 132 11.89 7.30 -3.49
N ALA A 133 11.76 7.28 -2.15
CA ALA A 133 12.33 6.23 -1.31
C ALA A 133 11.73 4.84 -1.59
N VAL A 134 10.48 4.79 -2.06
CA VAL A 134 9.80 3.52 -2.44
C VAL A 134 9.69 3.31 -3.95
N ASP A 135 10.51 3.96 -4.79
CA ASP A 135 10.41 3.85 -6.26
C ASP A 135 10.57 2.40 -6.75
N ASP A 136 11.50 1.64 -6.16
CA ASP A 136 11.71 0.23 -6.49
C ASP A 136 10.52 -0.66 -6.11
N VAL A 137 9.80 -0.29 -5.04
CA VAL A 137 8.56 -0.95 -4.65
C VAL A 137 7.45 -0.62 -5.63
N LYS A 138 7.32 0.66 -6.01
CA LYS A 138 6.30 1.14 -6.96
C LYS A 138 6.35 0.43 -8.30
N ARG A 139 7.55 0.06 -8.76
CA ARG A 139 7.74 -0.70 -10.01
C ARG A 139 7.15 -2.12 -9.95
N ARG A 140 6.96 -2.66 -8.74
CA ARG A 140 6.36 -3.98 -8.47
C ARG A 140 4.89 -3.89 -8.03
N VAL A 141 4.33 -2.69 -8.04
CA VAL A 141 2.89 -2.47 -7.87
C VAL A 141 2.24 -2.64 -9.23
N VAL A 142 1.56 -3.76 -9.45
CA VAL A 142 1.02 -4.16 -10.75
C VAL A 142 -0.50 -4.33 -10.70
N SER A 143 -1.14 -4.52 -11.85
CA SER A 143 -2.58 -4.75 -11.91
C SER A 143 -2.96 -6.14 -11.37
N ARG A 144 -4.24 -6.35 -11.04
CA ARG A 144 -4.76 -7.66 -10.61
C ARG A 144 -4.47 -8.75 -11.66
N GLU A 145 -4.65 -8.42 -12.94
CA GLU A 145 -4.42 -9.34 -14.05
C GLU A 145 -2.94 -9.72 -14.16
N ASP A 146 -2.03 -8.75 -14.00
CA ASP A 146 -0.60 -8.99 -13.96
C ASP A 146 -0.19 -9.83 -12.75
N VAL A 147 -0.77 -9.59 -11.58
CA VAL A 147 -0.50 -10.44 -10.41
C VAL A 147 -0.94 -11.87 -10.67
N ASN A 148 -2.14 -12.09 -11.19
CA ASN A 148 -2.61 -13.45 -11.49
C ASN A 148 -1.69 -14.18 -12.47
N ARG A 149 -1.14 -13.46 -13.43
CA ARG A 149 -0.12 -13.98 -14.35
C ARG A 149 1.15 -14.39 -13.60
N ILE A 150 1.67 -13.50 -12.74
CA ILE A 150 2.86 -13.77 -11.92
C ILE A 150 2.64 -14.97 -10.98
N LEU A 151 1.49 -15.03 -10.29
CA LEU A 151 1.16 -16.10 -9.34
C LEU A 151 1.01 -17.46 -10.02
N ARG A 152 0.55 -17.50 -11.28
CA ARG A 152 0.46 -18.73 -12.09
C ARG A 152 1.80 -19.18 -12.66
N GLY A 153 2.89 -18.44 -12.41
CA GLY A 153 4.21 -18.73 -12.95
C GLY A 153 4.37 -18.38 -14.43
N GLU A 154 3.43 -17.61 -15.01
CA GLU A 154 3.58 -17.08 -16.34
C GLU A 154 4.64 -15.96 -16.29
N HIS A 155 5.79 -16.19 -16.92
CA HIS A 155 6.90 -15.23 -16.98
C HIS A 155 6.39 -13.86 -17.44
N THR A 156 6.32 -12.92 -16.50
CA THR A 156 6.10 -11.52 -16.85
C THR A 156 7.48 -10.97 -17.15
N GLU A 157 7.91 -11.09 -18.41
CA GLU A 157 9.01 -10.29 -18.93
C GLU A 157 8.71 -8.85 -18.54
N THR A 158 9.58 -8.33 -17.68
CA THR A 158 9.48 -6.99 -17.14
C THR A 158 9.34 -6.06 -18.33
N TYR A 159 8.30 -5.23 -18.32
CA TYR A 159 8.18 -4.10 -19.24
C TYR A 159 9.35 -3.15 -18.95
N GLU A 160 10.54 -3.48 -19.45
CA GLU A 160 11.59 -2.51 -19.71
C GLU A 160 10.93 -1.43 -20.53
N ARG A 161 10.87 -0.26 -19.90
CA ARG A 161 10.38 0.98 -20.49
C ARG A 161 10.78 1.01 -21.94
N LYS A 162 9.78 1.18 -22.81
CA LYS A 162 9.92 1.69 -24.17
C LYS A 162 10.51 3.12 -24.10
N ARG A 163 11.75 3.25 -23.65
CA ARG A 163 12.67 4.32 -24.01
C ARG A 163 13.31 3.88 -25.32
N ARG A 164 12.51 3.87 -26.40
CA ARG A 164 13.10 4.09 -27.72
C ARG A 164 13.16 5.60 -27.89
N SER A 165 14.37 6.09 -27.73
CA SER A 165 14.86 7.36 -28.26
C SER A 165 14.62 7.46 -29.77
N THR A 166 14.87 8.66 -30.30
CA THR A 166 14.91 9.12 -31.70
C THR A 166 13.56 9.61 -32.23
N SER A 167 13.37 10.88 -32.62
CA SER A 167 14.33 11.95 -32.99
C SER A 167 13.84 13.32 -32.58
#